data_AF-A0A2D7YNJ0-F1
#
_entry.id   AF-A0A2D7YNJ0-F1
#
_cell.length_a   1.000
_cell.length_b   1.000
_cell.length_c   1.000
_cell.angle_alpha   90.00
_cell.angle_beta   90.00
_cell.angle_gamma   90.00
#
_symmetry.space_group_name_H-M   'P 1'
#
loop_
_entity.id
_entity.type
_entity.pdbx_description
1 polymer ?
#
loop_
_entity_poly.entity_id
_entity_poly.type
_entity_poly.pdbx_seq_one_letter_code
_entity_poly.pdbx_strand_id
1 'polypeptide(L)' 'ESPEHDNNTIIAVMQKGYMLNERLLRPAMVMVARNGNTNKVDTDA' A
#
# COMPACT_ATOMS: atom_id res chain seq x y z
N GLU A 1 5.16 11.43 6.39
CA GLU A 1 6.18 10.66 5.65
C GLU A 1 7.00 9.88 6.68
N SER A 2 7.24 8.59 6.45
CA SER A 2 8.07 7.77 7.34
C SER A 2 9.48 7.66 6.73
N PRO A 3 10.44 8.49 7.15
CA PRO A 3 11.78 8.54 6.54
C PRO A 3 12.63 7.29 6.77
N GLU A 4 12.18 6.37 7.62
CA GLU A 4 12.88 5.11 7.93
C GLU A 4 12.50 3.93 7.04
N HIS A 5 11.45 4.05 6.20
CA HIS A 5 10.95 2.93 5.42
C HIS A 5 11.21 3.13 3.92
N ASP A 6 11.69 2.08 3.26
CA ASP A 6 11.90 2.08 1.82
C ASP A 6 10.58 2.23 1.05
N ASN A 7 10.63 2.91 -0.10
CA ASN A 7 9.47 3.11 -0.96
C ASN A 7 8.74 1.80 -1.31
N ASN A 8 7.41 1.88 -1.44
CA ASN A 8 6.53 0.74 -1.76
C ASN A 8 6.55 -0.39 -0.72
N THR A 9 7.07 -0.14 0.48
CA THR A 9 7.05 -1.10 1.58
C THR A 9 5.79 -0.94 2.41
N ILE A 10 5.25 -2.07 2.90
CA ILE A 10 4.11 -2.06 3.83
C ILE A 10 4.61 -1.71 5.23
N ILE A 11 4.12 -0.61 5.80
CA ILE A 11 4.50 -0.14 7.13
C ILE A 11 3.60 -0.76 8.20
N ALA A 12 2.29 -0.84 7.92
CA ALA A 12 1.31 -1.35 8.86
C ALA A 12 0.07 -1.91 8.16
N VAL A 13 -0.58 -2.89 8.81
CA VAL A 13 -1.86 -3.45 8.38
C VAL A 13 -2.96 -2.93 9.29
N MET A 14 -3.87 -2.12 8.73
CA MET A 14 -4.99 -1.54 9.46
C MET A 14 -6.17 -2.50 9.53
N GLN A 15 -6.35 -3.29 8.47
CA GLN A 15 -7.43 -4.26 8.39
C GLN A 15 -6.92 -5.51 7.72
N LYS A 16 -7.10 -6.66 8.37
CA LYS A 16 -6.66 -7.95 7.81
C LYS A 16 -7.44 -8.27 6.54
N GLY A 17 -6.74 -8.91 5.60
CA GLY A 17 -7.31 -9.52 4.41
C GLY A 17 -7.46 -11.02 4.61
N TYR A 18 -8.35 -11.65 3.83
CA TYR A 18 -8.65 -13.06 3.93
C TYR A 18 -8.69 -13.70 2.55
N MET A 19 -8.13 -14.90 2.45
CA MET A 19 -8.27 -15.80 1.30
C MET A 19 -8.95 -17.08 1.78
N LEU A 20 -9.83 -17.65 0.94
CA LEU A 20 -10.47 -18.93 1.18
C LEU A 20 -10.25 -19.81 -0.03
N ASN A 21 -9.53 -20.91 0.13
CA ASN A 21 -9.21 -21.84 -0.96
C ASN A 21 -8.66 -21.09 -2.19
N GLU A 22 -7.63 -20.27 -1.98
CA GLU A 22 -6.99 -19.42 -3.01
C GLU A 22 -7.89 -18.33 -3.63
N ARG A 23 -9.17 -18.24 -3.24
CA ARG A 23 -10.08 -17.17 -3.65
C ARG A 23 -9.95 -15.98 -2.70
N LEU A 24 -9.66 -14.81 -3.25
CA LEU A 24 -9.64 -13.56 -2.49
C LEU A 24 -11.06 -13.24 -2.00
N LEU A 25 -11.28 -13.32 -0.69
CA LEU A 25 -12.54 -12.89 -0.08
C LEU A 25 -12.52 -11.39 0.16
N ARG A 26 -11.40 -10.88 0.67
CA ARG A 26 -11.20 -9.45 0.88
C ARG A 26 -9.72 -9.10 0.99
N PRO A 27 -9.24 -8.06 0.32
CA PRO A 27 -7.86 -7.61 0.48
C PRO A 27 -7.62 -7.01 1.87
N ALA A 28 -6.35 -6.98 2.27
CA ALA A 28 -5.93 -6.27 3.47
C ALA A 28 -5.86 -4.76 3.18
N MET A 29 -6.27 -3.94 4.15
CA MET A 29 -5.99 -2.50 4.10
C MET A 29 -4.65 -2.25 4.79
N VAL A 30 -3.75 -1.61 4.07
CA VAL A 30 -2.36 -1.37 4.51
C VAL A 30 -1.97 0.08 4.33
N MET A 31 -1.06 0.55 5.18
CA MET A 31 -0.31 1.78 4.97
C MET A 31 1.00 1.46 4.26
N VAL A 32 1.31 2.20 3.20
CA VAL A 32 2.51 2.01 2.38
C VAL A 32 3.44 3.21 2.55
N ALA A 33 4.73 2.95 2.62
CA ALA A 33 5.77 3.98 2.62
C ALA A 33 5.80 4.70 1.27
N ARG A 34 5.68 6.03 1.34
CA ARG A 34 5.91 6.94 0.21
C ARG A 34 6.97 7.96 0.63
N ASN A 35 8.06 7.99 -0.10
CA ASN A 35 9.15 8.94 0.04
C ASN A 35 8.88 10.07 -0.97
N GLY A 36 9.02 11.31 -0.54
CA GLY A 36 8.45 12.52 -1.18
C GLY A 36 9.02 12.95 -2.52
N ASN A 37 9.34 12.06 -3.46
CA ASN A 37 9.93 12.41 -4.75
C ASN A 37 9.12 12.03 -6.01
N THR A 38 7.83 11.72 -5.90
CA THR A 38 6.96 11.49 -7.09
C THR A 38 5.48 11.83 -6.85
N ASN A 39 5.15 13.09 -6.54
CA ASN A 39 3.81 13.61 -6.83
C ASN A 39 3.73 14.07 -8.30
N LYS A 40 3.96 13.13 -9.23
CA LYS A 40 3.51 13.23 -10.61
C LYS A 40 2.36 12.24 -10.76
N VAL A 41 1.16 12.72 -10.43
CA VAL A 41 -0.06 12.07 -10.90
C VAL A 41 -0.18 12.46 -12.37
N ASP A 42 0.21 11.56 -13.27
CA ASP A 42 -0.04 11.75 -14.70
C ASP A 42 -1.53 11.52 -14.93
N THR A 43 -2.31 12.59 -14.76
CA THR A 43 -3.69 12.69 -15.25
C THR A 43 -3.70 13.70 -16.39
N ASP A 44 -3.21 13.29 -17.57
CA ASP A 44 -3.38 14.03 -18.81
C ASP A 44 -3.87 13.07 -19.92
N ALA A 45 -5.07 13.36 -20.41
CA ALA A 45 -5.82 12.87 -21.59
C ALA A 45 -6.01 11.35 -21.81
#